data_AF-A0A3M6JXT3-F1
#
_entry.id   AF-A0A3M6JXT3-F1
#
_cell.length_a   1.000
_cell.length_b   1.000
_cell.length_c   1.000
_cell.angle_alpha   90.00
_cell.angle_beta   90.00
_cell.angle_gamma   90.00
#
_symmetry.space_group_name_H-M   'P 1'
#
loop_
_entity.id
_entity.type
_entity.pdbx_description
1 polymer ?
#
loop_
_entity_poly.entity_id
_entity_poly.type
_entity_poly.pdbx_seq_one_letter_code
_entity_poly.pdbx_strand_id
1 'polypeptide(L)'
;RKQMEKLDLNLTPQKSLISGFNGLILGFAKKHDIQGIGMYGELNQPEIPQYRAAISIIKTIEKLTYRKLGNTEELEILAKEIDLKFKN
;
A
#
# COMPACT_ATOMS: atom_id res chain seq x y z
N ARG A 1 -12.45 -6.18 -9.91
CA ARG A 1 -12.77 -7.01 -8.73
C ARG A 1 -12.08 -8.37 -8.79
N LYS A 2 -12.35 -9.23 -9.79
CA LYS A 2 -11.69 -10.55 -9.95
C LYS A 2 -10.15 -10.56 -9.82
N GLN A 3 -9.45 -9.53 -10.29
CA GLN A 3 -7.99 -9.45 -10.16
C GLN A 3 -7.52 -9.16 -8.72
N MET A 4 -8.29 -8.36 -7.96
CA MET A 4 -7.97 -8.05 -6.55
C MET A 4 -8.19 -9.28 -5.67
N GLU A 5 -9.27 -10.04 -5.93
CA GLU A 5 -9.57 -11.31 -5.25
C GLU A 5 -8.48 -12.36 -5.50
N LYS A 6 -7.94 -12.44 -6.71
CA LYS A 6 -6.81 -13.33 -7.04
C LYS A 6 -5.50 -12.96 -6.32
N LEU A 7 -5.37 -11.71 -5.88
CA LEU A 7 -4.19 -11.20 -5.19
C LEU A 7 -4.35 -11.20 -3.67
N ASP A 8 -5.44 -11.78 -3.17
CA ASP A 8 -5.78 -11.85 -1.74
C ASP A 8 -5.83 -10.46 -1.08
N LEU A 9 -6.32 -9.47 -1.83
CA LEU A 9 -6.44 -8.09 -1.37
C LEU A 9 -7.82 -7.87 -0.76
N ASN A 10 -7.84 -7.46 0.52
CA ASN A 10 -9.06 -7.03 1.18
C ASN A 10 -9.54 -5.70 0.59
N LEU A 11 -10.78 -5.69 0.08
CA LEU A 11 -11.44 -4.45 -0.32
C LEU A 11 -12.01 -3.78 0.92
N THR A 12 -11.85 -2.46 1.01
CA THR A 12 -12.39 -1.69 2.13
C THR A 12 -13.91 -1.89 2.23
N PRO A 13 -14.44 -2.38 3.37
CA PRO A 13 -15.85 -2.72 3.51
C PRO A 13 -16.71 -1.45 3.65
N GLN A 14 -17.10 -0.89 2.50
CA GLN A 14 -17.95 0.32 2.36
C GLN A 14 -17.38 1.64 2.93
N LYS A 15 -18.04 2.74 2.53
CA LYS A 15 -17.63 4.17 2.58
C LYS A 15 -16.55 4.49 3.65
N SER A 16 -15.30 4.53 3.22
CA SER A 16 -14.20 5.14 3.96
C SER A 16 -14.03 6.60 3.52
N LEU A 17 -13.74 7.49 4.46
CA LEU A 17 -13.32 8.86 4.15
C LEU A 17 -11.79 8.87 4.03
N ILE A 18 -11.31 9.07 2.80
CA ILE A 18 -9.89 9.28 2.54
C ILE A 18 -9.67 10.79 2.51
N SER A 19 -8.85 11.30 3.43
CA SER A 19 -8.54 12.73 3.53
C SER A 19 -7.18 13.07 2.91
N GLY A 20 -6.83 14.36 2.93
CA GLY A 20 -5.54 14.87 2.46
C GLY A 20 -5.33 14.69 0.95
N PHE A 21 -4.07 14.57 0.55
CA PHE A 21 -3.68 14.48 -0.86
C PHE A 21 -4.27 13.23 -1.55
N ASN A 22 -4.26 12.08 -0.89
CA ASN A 22 -4.77 10.83 -1.47
C ASN A 22 -6.28 10.92 -1.77
N GLY A 23 -7.05 11.53 -0.86
CA GLY A 23 -8.48 11.76 -1.08
C GLY A 23 -8.73 12.73 -2.24
N LEU A 24 -7.94 13.80 -2.30
CA LEU A 24 -8.01 14.80 -3.38
C LEU A 24 -7.74 14.17 -4.75
N ILE A 25 -6.67 13.39 -4.90
CA ILE A 25 -6.31 12.75 -6.18
C ILE A 25 -7.35 11.71 -6.61
N LEU A 26 -7.88 10.91 -5.67
CA LEU A 26 -8.96 9.97 -5.99
C LEU A 26 -10.25 10.69 -6.40
N GLY A 27 -10.58 11.80 -5.73
CA GLY A 27 -11.71 12.65 -6.09
C GLY A 27 -11.56 13.29 -7.46
N PHE A 28 -10.36 13.79 -7.77
CA PHE A 28 -10.00 14.32 -9.08
C PHE A 28 -10.14 13.25 -10.16
N ALA A 29 -9.54 12.07 -9.97
CA ALA A 29 -9.62 10.96 -10.91
C ALA A 29 -11.08 10.60 -11.21
N LYS A 30 -11.92 10.48 -10.18
CA LYS A 30 -13.35 10.23 -10.32
C LYS A 30 -14.08 11.32 -11.12
N LYS A 31 -13.77 12.60 -10.88
CA LYS A 31 -14.39 13.74 -11.59
C LYS A 31 -14.05 13.76 -13.08
N HIS A 32 -12.88 13.23 -13.43
CA HIS A 32 -12.34 13.24 -14.79
C HIS A 32 -12.42 11.87 -15.50
N ASP A 33 -13.22 10.94 -14.97
CA ASP A 33 -13.39 9.58 -15.51
C ASP A 33 -12.07 8.79 -15.67
N ILE A 34 -11.13 9.04 -14.76
CA ILE A 34 -9.87 8.31 -14.66
C ILE A 34 -10.02 7.20 -13.61
N GLN A 35 -9.59 5.98 -13.94
CA GLN A 35 -9.55 4.89 -12.97
C GLN A 35 -8.47 5.15 -11.92
N GLY A 36 -8.89 5.32 -10.66
CA GLY A 36 -8.01 5.46 -9.51
C GLY A 36 -8.22 4.34 -8.49
N ILE A 37 -7.13 3.88 -7.88
CA ILE A 37 -7.14 2.90 -6.80
C ILE A 37 -6.35 3.46 -5.63
N GLY A 38 -6.97 3.51 -4.44
CA GLY A 38 -6.26 3.74 -3.19
C GLY A 38 -5.81 2.41 -2.59
N MET A 39 -4.52 2.29 -2.26
CA MET A 39 -3.96 1.12 -1.59
C MET A 39 -3.43 1.53 -0.23
N TYR A 40 -3.65 0.67 0.77
CA TYR A 40 -3.25 0.89 2.15
C TYR A 40 -2.56 -0.35 2.68
N GLY A 41 -1.44 -0.16 3.37
CA GLY A 41 -0.82 -1.19 4.18
C GLY A 41 -1.28 -1.01 5.62
N GLU A 42 -1.61 -2.11 6.29
CA GLU A 42 -1.95 -2.08 7.72
C GLU A 42 -0.72 -1.69 8.54
N LEU A 43 -0.95 -0.84 9.54
CA LEU A 43 0.06 -0.35 10.46
C LEU A 43 -0.31 -0.77 11.87
N ASN A 44 0.58 -1.50 12.54
CA ASN A 44 0.35 -1.93 13.93
C ASN A 44 0.81 -0.87 14.95
N GLN A 45 1.92 -0.18 14.67
CA GLN A 45 2.50 0.89 15.49
C GLN A 45 2.80 2.10 14.58
N PRO A 46 1.86 3.04 14.42
CA PRO A 46 1.97 4.15 13.48
C PRO A 46 3.16 5.09 13.73
N GLU A 47 3.63 5.16 14.96
CA GLU A 47 4.78 5.96 15.41
C GLU A 47 6.13 5.38 14.97
N ILE A 48 6.15 4.13 14.50
CA ILE A 48 7.36 3.45 14.02
C ILE A 48 7.27 3.26 12.49
N PRO A 49 8.36 3.53 11.74
CA PRO A 49 8.41 3.20 10.32
C PRO A 49 8.15 1.70 10.07
N GLN A 50 7.10 1.38 9.29
CA GLN A 50 6.74 0.00 8.96
C GLN A 50 7.07 -0.34 7.50
N TYR A 51 8.35 -0.57 7.25
CA TYR A 51 8.87 -0.85 5.89
C TYR A 51 8.25 -2.10 5.26
N ARG A 52 7.82 -3.10 6.05
CA ARG A 52 7.11 -4.29 5.55
C ARG A 52 5.79 -3.93 4.86
N ALA A 53 5.06 -2.93 5.36
CA ALA A 53 3.82 -2.45 4.74
C ALA A 53 4.11 -1.80 3.37
N ALA A 54 5.18 -0.99 3.29
CA ALA A 54 5.61 -0.39 2.03
C ALA A 54 6.03 -1.44 0.99
N ILE A 55 6.80 -2.45 1.41
CA ILE A 55 7.20 -3.59 0.55
C ILE A 55 5.97 -4.33 0.00
N SER A 56 4.96 -4.57 0.85
CA SER A 56 3.72 -5.23 0.44
C SER A 56 2.96 -4.44 -0.64
N ILE A 57 2.86 -3.11 -0.46
CA ILE A 57 2.25 -2.21 -1.47
C ILE A 57 3.03 -2.31 -2.79
N ILE A 58 4.36 -2.16 -2.77
CA ILE A 58 5.20 -2.21 -3.98
C ILE A 58 4.99 -3.55 -4.72
N LYS A 59 5.14 -4.68 -4.02
CA LYS A 59 4.96 -6.02 -4.60
C LYS A 59 3.54 -6.21 -5.16
N THR A 60 2.54 -5.59 -4.55
CA THR A 60 1.15 -5.62 -5.05
C THR A 60 0.99 -4.82 -6.34
N ILE A 61 1.58 -3.62 -6.42
CA ILE A 61 1.57 -2.81 -7.65
C ILE A 61 2.28 -3.56 -8.77
N GLU A 62 3.42 -4.21 -8.49
CA GLU A 62 4.12 -5.01 -9.50
C GLU A 62 3.20 -6.08 -10.11
N LYS A 63 2.45 -6.79 -9.26
CA LYS A 63 1.50 -7.83 -9.70
C LYS A 63 0.30 -7.26 -10.46
N LEU A 64 -0.22 -6.10 -10.05
CA LEU A 64 -1.35 -5.45 -10.72
C LEU A 64 -0.97 -4.89 -12.10
N THR A 65 0.26 -4.38 -12.22
CA THR A 65 0.76 -3.72 -13.43
C THR A 65 1.57 -4.64 -14.33
N TYR A 66 1.91 -5.85 -13.87
CA TYR A 66 2.83 -6.79 -14.52
C TYR A 66 4.20 -6.14 -14.84
N ARG A 67 4.63 -5.20 -14.01
CA ARG A 67 5.88 -4.45 -14.17
C ARG A 67 6.75 -4.59 -12.93
N LYS A 68 8.06 -4.64 -13.15
CA LYS A 68 9.04 -4.49 -12.07
C LYS A 68 9.23 -3.02 -11.76
N LEU A 69 9.14 -2.67 -10.49
CA LEU A 69 9.29 -1.29 -10.01
C LEU A 69 10.67 -1.02 -9.38
N GLY A 70 11.48 -2.07 -9.22
CA GLY A 70 12.82 -1.99 -8.67
C GLY A 70 13.07 -3.10 -7.66
N ASN A 71 14.21 -3.03 -6.97
CA ASN A 71 14.45 -3.90 -5.82
C ASN A 71 13.82 -3.29 -4.55
N THR A 72 13.58 -4.12 -3.54
CA THR A 72 13.15 -3.68 -2.21
C THR A 72 14.16 -4.06 -1.13
N GLU A 73 15.43 -4.30 -1.50
CA GLU A 73 16.44 -4.86 -0.60
C GLU A 73 16.76 -3.91 0.56
N GLU A 74 16.89 -2.61 0.26
CA GLU A 74 17.11 -1.58 1.29
C GLU A 74 15.93 -1.53 2.28
N LEU A 75 14.70 -1.60 1.77
CA LEU A 75 13.51 -1.65 2.63
C LEU A 75 13.49 -2.91 3.51
N GLU A 76 13.98 -4.04 3.01
CA GLU A 76 14.08 -5.29 3.80
C GLU A 76 15.18 -5.19 4.87
N ILE A 77 16.28 -4.49 4.61
CA ILE A 77 17.32 -4.19 5.61
C ILE A 77 16.74 -3.29 6.71
N LEU A 78 16.13 -2.17 6.32
CA LEU A 78 15.51 -1.23 7.26
C LEU A 78 14.38 -1.89 8.07
N ALA A 79 13.59 -2.78 7.46
CA ALA A 79 12.59 -3.57 8.17
C ALA A 79 13.21 -4.43 9.27
N LYS A 80 14.33 -5.12 8.97
CA LYS A 80 15.03 -5.95 9.96
C LYS A 80 15.62 -5.11 11.09
N GLU A 81 16.18 -3.95 10.80
CA GLU A 81 16.74 -3.05 11.81
C GLU A 81 15.66 -2.55 12.79
N ILE A 82 14.51 -2.14 12.27
CA ILE A 82 13.36 -1.77 13.09
C ILE A 82 12.87 -2.97 13.92
N ASP A 83 12.68 -4.14 13.31
CA ASP A 83 12.24 -5.34 14.01
C ASP A 83 13.21 -5.72 15.14
N LEU A 84 14.53 -5.54 14.95
CA LEU A 84 15.53 -5.78 15.99
C LEU A 84 15.50 -4.73 17.09
N LYS A 85 15.33 -3.46 16.73
CA LYS A 85 15.32 -2.34 17.68
C LYS A 85 14.07 -2.34 18.59
N PHE A 86 12.95 -2.83 18.05
CA PHE A 86 11.66 -2.86 18.73
C PHE A 86 11.18 -4.29 19.04
N LYS A 87 12.11 -5.26 19.01
CA LYS A 87 11.89 -6.57 19.62
C LYS A 87 11.75 -6.38 21.13
N ASN A 88 10.57 -6.71 21.65
CA ASN A 88 10.41 -7.02 23.07
C ASN A 88 11.17 -8.32 23.39
#